data_AF-A0A5S5MCY3-F1
#
_entry.id   AF-A0A5S5MCY3-F1
#
_cell.length_a   1.000
_cell.length_b   1.000
_cell.length_c   1.000
_cell.angle_alpha   90.00
_cell.angle_beta   90.00
_cell.angle_gamma   90.00
#
_symmetry.space_group_name_H-M   'P 1'
#
loop_
_entity.id
_entity.type
_entity.pdbx_description
1 polymer ?
#
loop_
_entity_poly.entity_id
_entity_poly.type
_entity_poly.pdbx_seq_one_letter_code
_entity_poly.pdbx_strand_id
1 'polypeptide(L)'
;MRIFFRHVPRLGWIGIFFLIMTAAILYLYPQGKEEKKIIHANPSSGHEISEDPRSETFSPLPPPPPPVFLEKKDESSPDLMADLMDQKKGEEVRALFAWMTQEFGQVADYVEHMDAVRAWLFENYDNESAEAILAVYDSYIQSEMDLADYLTMQKVPQNREERLAFWEDVRNFRIAHMGETHTEWLFGKEMAEGRYRMDRVEIVSNPDMSAREKLHALQDLDNNYRLERDDPPPLSRNPYQQYRELLEVHKLDLAHMASDAERQERIRALRQETLPEEAVLRMEAVEQEIHTKREREEKYREKREALLRDSSLHAEEKQEKLNILQDQFFGEDAESMRRRERIAAALQERMDASEQKK
;
A
#
# COMPACT_ATOMS: atom_id res chain seq x y z
N MET A 1 -19.32 -36.74 -28.36
CA MET A 1 -18.18 -35.98 -27.79
C MET A 1 -18.75 -35.08 -26.71
N ARG A 2 -18.72 -35.52 -25.44
CA ARG A 2 -19.15 -34.74 -24.27
C ARG A 2 -17.89 -34.29 -23.55
N ILE A 3 -17.65 -32.99 -23.53
CA ILE A 3 -16.53 -32.38 -22.82
C ILE A 3 -16.93 -32.30 -21.34
N PHE A 4 -16.16 -32.96 -20.49
CA PHE A 4 -16.27 -32.87 -19.04
C PHE A 4 -15.90 -31.44 -18.59
N PHE A 5 -16.88 -30.68 -18.10
CA PHE A 5 -16.58 -29.53 -17.25
C PHE A 5 -16.10 -30.06 -15.89
N ARG A 6 -14.80 -29.88 -15.62
CA ARG A 6 -14.25 -30.05 -14.28
C ARG A 6 -14.91 -29.04 -13.35
N HIS A 7 -15.57 -29.53 -12.29
CA HIS A 7 -15.96 -28.73 -11.15
C HIS A 7 -14.73 -28.03 -10.57
N VAL A 8 -14.71 -26.69 -10.65
CA VAL A 8 -13.86 -25.85 -9.82
C VAL A 8 -14.57 -25.76 -8.45
N PRO A 9 -13.88 -25.98 -7.32
CA PRO A 9 -14.48 -25.78 -6.01
C PRO A 9 -14.88 -24.30 -5.88
N ARG A 10 -16.18 -24.05 -5.61
CA ARG A 10 -16.67 -22.73 -5.20
C ARG A 10 -15.88 -22.29 -3.98
N LEU A 11 -15.16 -21.16 -4.08
CA LEU A 11 -14.57 -20.53 -2.89
C LEU A 11 -15.73 -20.29 -1.90
N GLY A 12 -15.59 -20.78 -0.67
CA GLY A 12 -16.54 -20.44 0.40
C GLY A 12 -16.57 -18.92 0.60
N TRP A 13 -17.65 -18.39 1.19
CA TRP A 13 -17.96 -16.96 1.33
C TRP A 13 -16.83 -16.07 1.88
N ILE A 14 -15.95 -16.63 2.72
CA ILE A 14 -14.72 -15.97 3.20
C ILE A 14 -13.79 -15.59 2.03
N GLY A 15 -13.77 -16.40 0.98
CA GLY A 15 -13.04 -16.19 -0.26
C GLY A 15 -13.57 -15.04 -1.10
N ILE A 16 -14.87 -14.74 -1.07
CA ILE A 16 -15.49 -13.61 -1.79
C ILE A 16 -15.05 -12.28 -1.16
N PHE A 17 -15.08 -12.20 0.18
CA PHE A 17 -14.59 -11.03 0.92
C PHE A 17 -13.10 -10.78 0.70
N PHE A 18 -12.29 -11.84 0.72
CA PHE A 18 -10.87 -11.75 0.38
C PHE A 18 -10.65 -11.34 -1.08
N LEU A 19 -11.50 -11.76 -2.03
CA LEU A 19 -11.37 -11.40 -3.45
C LEU A 19 -11.69 -9.93 -3.72
N ILE A 20 -12.72 -9.37 -3.10
CA ILE A 20 -13.10 -7.95 -3.26
C ILE A 20 -12.07 -7.04 -2.59
N MET A 21 -11.58 -7.38 -1.39
CA MET A 21 -10.49 -6.67 -0.72
C MET A 21 -9.15 -6.80 -1.44
N THR A 22 -8.80 -7.99 -1.96
CA THR A 22 -7.55 -8.16 -2.74
C THR A 22 -7.64 -7.53 -4.12
N ALA A 23 -8.81 -7.49 -4.76
CA ALA A 23 -9.03 -6.68 -5.96
C ALA A 23 -8.90 -5.20 -5.62
N ALA A 24 -9.51 -4.68 -4.55
CA ALA A 24 -9.29 -3.30 -4.13
C ALA A 24 -7.79 -3.01 -3.89
N ILE A 25 -7.06 -3.87 -3.19
CA ILE A 25 -5.62 -3.67 -2.90
C ILE A 25 -4.76 -3.80 -4.16
N LEU A 26 -4.98 -4.81 -5.01
CA LEU A 26 -4.22 -5.02 -6.25
C LEU A 26 -4.56 -4.00 -7.35
N TYR A 27 -5.76 -3.41 -7.32
CA TYR A 27 -6.24 -2.48 -8.34
C TYR A 27 -6.14 -1.00 -7.91
N LEU A 28 -6.02 -0.70 -6.60
CA LEU A 28 -5.72 0.65 -6.07
C LEU A 28 -4.22 0.97 -6.02
N TYR A 29 -3.36 -0.05 -5.88
CA TYR A 29 -1.91 0.18 -5.94
C TYR A 29 -1.42 0.07 -7.39
N PRO A 30 -0.81 1.12 -7.97
CA PRO A 30 -0.11 0.95 -9.22
C PRO A 30 0.97 -0.12 -9.01
N GLN A 31 0.87 -1.21 -9.78
CA GLN A 31 2.01 -2.08 -10.06
C GLN A 31 3.05 -1.18 -10.73
N GLY A 32 3.93 -0.60 -9.92
CA GLY A 32 5.04 0.20 -10.42
C GLY A 32 5.78 -0.65 -11.45
N LYS A 33 5.90 -0.13 -12.68
CA LYS A 33 6.86 -0.67 -13.65
C LYS A 33 8.19 -0.80 -12.91
N GLU A 34 8.84 -1.96 -13.01
CA GLU A 34 10.16 -2.16 -12.43
C GLU A 34 11.07 -0.98 -12.77
N GLU A 35 11.35 -0.16 -11.76
CA GLU A 35 12.36 0.88 -11.88
C GLU A 35 13.71 0.18 -12.02
N LYS A 36 14.42 0.50 -13.10
CA LYS A 36 15.86 0.26 -13.18
C LYS A 36 16.51 0.85 -11.93
N LYS A 37 17.16 0.00 -11.15
CA LYS A 37 18.04 0.30 -10.00
C LYS A 37 18.60 1.71 -10.05
N ILE A 38 18.01 2.61 -9.28
CA ILE A 38 18.74 3.75 -8.71
C ILE A 38 19.19 3.29 -7.32
N ILE A 39 20.50 3.36 -7.12
CA ILE A 39 21.25 2.74 -6.03
C ILE A 39 20.92 3.47 -4.71
N HIS A 40 20.06 2.87 -3.89
CA HIS A 40 20.15 3.04 -2.44
C HIS A 40 20.91 1.84 -1.89
N ALA A 41 22.18 2.07 -1.59
CA ALA A 41 23.03 1.12 -0.87
C ALA A 41 22.36 0.79 0.47
N ASN A 42 21.96 -0.46 0.60
CA ASN A 42 21.44 -1.09 1.79
C ASN A 42 22.57 -1.18 2.84
N PRO A 43 22.49 -0.52 4.01
CA PRO A 43 23.34 -0.91 5.12
C PRO A 43 22.69 -2.13 5.78
N SER A 44 23.14 -3.31 5.35
CA SER A 44 23.04 -4.53 6.16
C SER A 44 23.75 -4.26 7.49
N SER A 45 22.98 -3.91 8.52
CA SER A 45 23.38 -4.05 9.92
C SER A 45 22.96 -5.45 10.38
N GLY A 46 23.95 -6.32 10.54
CA GLY A 46 23.77 -7.56 11.26
C GLY A 46 23.50 -7.26 12.73
N HIS A 47 22.26 -7.45 13.15
CA HIS A 47 21.94 -7.80 14.53
C HIS A 47 21.41 -9.23 14.49
N GLU A 48 22.21 -10.16 14.99
CA GLU A 48 21.76 -11.52 15.30
C GLU A 48 20.64 -11.43 16.34
N ILE A 49 19.40 -11.58 15.88
CA ILE A 49 18.28 -11.90 16.75
C ILE A 49 18.32 -13.42 16.93
N SER A 50 18.68 -13.83 18.14
CA SER A 50 18.58 -15.21 18.63
C SER A 50 17.17 -15.76 18.39
N GLU A 51 17.05 -16.78 17.53
CA GLU A 51 15.82 -17.54 17.34
C GLU A 51 15.58 -18.46 18.55
N ASP A 52 14.60 -18.12 19.40
CA ASP A 52 13.98 -19.05 20.36
C ASP A 52 12.64 -19.51 19.76
N PRO A 53 12.44 -20.81 19.45
CA PRO A 53 11.23 -21.29 18.81
C PRO A 53 10.15 -21.53 19.87
N ARG A 54 9.46 -20.47 20.30
CA ARG A 54 8.16 -20.62 20.95
C ARG A 54 7.07 -20.60 19.88
N SER A 55 6.48 -21.78 19.67
CA SER A 55 5.26 -21.96 18.89
C SER A 55 4.11 -21.22 19.56
N GLU A 56 3.93 -19.93 19.24
CA GLU A 56 2.67 -19.25 19.51
C GLU A 56 1.68 -19.67 18.43
N THR A 57 0.84 -20.64 18.79
CA THR A 57 -0.44 -20.87 18.13
C THR A 57 -1.22 -19.57 18.17
N PHE A 58 -1.22 -18.83 17.05
CA PHE A 58 -2.16 -17.75 16.80
C PHE A 58 -3.56 -18.33 16.88
N SER A 59 -4.22 -18.13 18.03
CA SER A 59 -5.66 -18.29 18.11
C SER A 59 -6.27 -17.23 17.19
N PRO A 60 -7.23 -17.58 16.31
CA PRO A 60 -7.93 -16.58 15.53
C PRO A 60 -8.54 -15.57 16.50
N LEU A 61 -8.26 -14.29 16.27
CA LEU A 61 -8.90 -13.19 16.98
C LEU A 61 -10.43 -13.42 16.93
N PRO A 62 -11.15 -13.24 18.05
CA PRO A 62 -12.61 -13.28 18.03
C PRO A 62 -13.13 -12.25 17.02
N PRO A 63 -14.23 -12.53 16.30
CA PRO A 63 -14.80 -11.58 15.37
C PRO A 63 -15.11 -10.26 16.09
N PRO A 64 -14.94 -9.11 15.43
CA PRO A 64 -15.27 -7.83 16.02
C PRO A 64 -16.75 -7.81 16.43
N PRO A 65 -17.11 -7.16 17.55
CA PRO A 65 -18.51 -6.99 17.93
C PRO A 65 -19.27 -6.21 16.84
N PRO A 66 -20.59 -6.43 16.71
CA PRO A 66 -21.39 -5.70 15.72
C PRO A 66 -21.27 -4.19 15.96
N PRO A 67 -21.14 -3.38 14.90
CA PRO A 67 -21.27 -1.94 15.05
C PRO A 67 -22.68 -1.63 15.60
N VAL A 68 -22.74 -0.97 16.76
CA VAL A 68 -24.01 -0.70 17.46
C VAL A 68 -24.65 0.55 16.87
N PHE A 69 -25.79 0.39 16.19
CA PHE A 69 -26.54 1.50 15.57
C PHE A 69 -27.61 2.09 16.48
N LEU A 70 -28.14 1.28 17.40
CA LEU A 70 -29.20 1.63 18.31
C LEU A 70 -28.84 1.05 19.69
N GLU A 71 -28.78 1.92 20.69
CA GLU A 71 -28.45 1.50 22.07
C GLU A 71 -29.58 0.68 22.71
N LYS A 72 -30.82 0.76 22.19
CA LYS A 72 -31.99 0.04 22.71
C LYS A 72 -33.03 -0.28 21.64
N LYS A 73 -33.68 -1.45 21.81
CA LYS A 73 -34.81 -1.95 21.01
C LYS A 73 -36.05 -1.03 21.00
N ASP A 74 -36.22 -0.20 22.04
CA ASP A 74 -37.41 0.64 22.25
C ASP A 74 -37.26 2.10 21.75
N GLU A 75 -36.08 2.51 21.30
CA GLU A 75 -35.81 3.87 20.79
C GLU A 75 -35.85 3.94 19.25
N SER A 76 -36.36 2.89 18.62
CA SER A 76 -36.31 2.71 17.19
C SER A 76 -37.36 3.53 16.44
N SER A 77 -36.94 4.16 15.35
CA SER A 77 -37.79 4.98 14.50
C SER A 77 -38.55 4.10 13.51
N PRO A 78 -39.86 4.37 13.26
CA PRO A 78 -40.65 3.65 12.26
C PRO A 78 -40.10 3.81 10.82
N ASP A 79 -39.17 4.74 10.59
CA ASP A 79 -38.46 4.91 9.32
C ASP A 79 -36.94 4.96 9.52
N LEU A 80 -36.40 3.99 10.27
CA LEU A 80 -34.97 3.91 10.60
C LEU A 80 -34.07 4.09 9.37
N MET A 81 -34.39 3.47 8.24
CA MET A 81 -33.54 3.54 7.05
C MET A 81 -33.57 4.93 6.41
N ALA A 82 -34.72 5.61 6.36
CA ALA A 82 -34.75 7.01 5.93
C ALA A 82 -33.99 7.91 6.90
N ASP A 83 -34.13 7.71 8.21
CA ASP A 83 -33.40 8.49 9.22
C ASP A 83 -31.88 8.29 9.10
N LEU A 84 -31.41 7.07 8.83
CA LEU A 84 -29.99 6.78 8.60
C LEU A 84 -29.49 7.35 7.27
N MET A 85 -30.34 7.40 6.24
CA MET A 85 -30.05 8.09 4.99
C MET A 85 -29.92 9.61 5.18
N ASP A 86 -30.85 10.23 5.89
CA ASP A 86 -30.84 11.66 6.23
C ASP A 86 -29.63 12.02 7.10
N GLN A 87 -29.23 11.13 8.01
CA GLN A 87 -28.02 11.27 8.82
C GLN A 87 -26.73 10.94 8.05
N LYS A 88 -26.80 10.57 6.76
CA LYS A 88 -25.67 10.18 5.91
C LYS A 88 -24.83 9.01 6.48
N LYS A 89 -25.45 8.09 7.21
CA LYS A 89 -24.80 6.95 7.91
C LYS A 89 -24.55 5.72 7.02
N GLY A 90 -24.31 5.93 5.73
CA GLY A 90 -24.20 4.84 4.75
C GLY A 90 -22.97 3.97 4.96
N GLU A 91 -21.85 4.53 5.41
CA GLU A 91 -20.62 3.77 5.70
C GLU A 91 -20.82 2.83 6.87
N GLU A 92 -21.49 3.31 7.91
CA GLU A 92 -21.75 2.54 9.10
C GLU A 92 -22.76 1.42 8.77
N VAL A 93 -23.83 1.70 8.04
CA VAL A 93 -24.75 0.65 7.56
C VAL A 93 -24.00 -0.39 6.71
N ARG A 94 -23.10 0.03 5.82
CA ARG A 94 -22.25 -0.90 5.06
C ARG A 94 -21.34 -1.72 5.96
N ALA A 95 -20.83 -1.15 7.06
CA ALA A 95 -20.04 -1.88 8.05
C ALA A 95 -20.88 -2.93 8.81
N LEU A 96 -22.15 -2.62 9.11
CA LEU A 96 -23.10 -3.61 9.64
C LEU A 96 -23.30 -4.76 8.66
N PHE A 97 -23.52 -4.44 7.38
CA PHE A 97 -23.71 -5.44 6.35
C PHE A 97 -22.47 -6.32 6.19
N ALA A 98 -21.28 -5.73 6.13
CA ALA A 98 -20.03 -6.47 6.09
C ALA A 98 -19.85 -7.40 7.30
N TRP A 99 -20.21 -6.92 8.50
CA TRP A 99 -20.20 -7.74 9.71
C TRP A 99 -21.20 -8.91 9.62
N MET A 100 -22.45 -8.68 9.19
CA MET A 100 -23.45 -9.73 9.02
C MET A 100 -23.01 -10.78 7.99
N THR A 101 -22.43 -10.34 6.87
CA THR A 101 -21.86 -11.24 5.86
C THR A 101 -20.75 -12.10 6.45
N GLN A 102 -19.90 -11.55 7.31
CA GLN A 102 -18.82 -12.30 7.95
C GLN A 102 -19.34 -13.26 9.02
N GLU A 103 -20.23 -12.79 9.90
CA GLU A 103 -20.75 -13.54 11.06
C GLU A 103 -21.61 -14.71 10.60
N PHE A 104 -22.53 -14.46 9.67
CA PHE A 104 -23.46 -15.48 9.15
C PHE A 104 -22.95 -16.14 7.85
N GLY A 105 -21.73 -15.81 7.40
CA GLY A 105 -21.13 -16.31 6.17
C GLY A 105 -20.55 -17.73 6.23
N GLN A 106 -20.65 -18.40 7.38
CA GLN A 106 -20.24 -19.80 7.53
C GLN A 106 -21.21 -20.77 6.82
N VAL A 107 -22.38 -20.28 6.43
CA VAL A 107 -23.43 -21.08 5.79
C VAL A 107 -23.26 -21.01 4.28
N ALA A 108 -23.22 -22.17 3.61
CA ALA A 108 -22.96 -22.24 2.17
C ALA A 108 -24.17 -21.81 1.33
N ASP A 109 -25.37 -21.83 1.91
CA ASP A 109 -26.64 -21.60 1.25
C ASP A 109 -27.18 -20.17 1.51
N TYR A 110 -27.65 -19.51 0.45
CA TYR A 110 -28.18 -18.15 0.52
C TYR A 110 -29.42 -18.04 1.41
N VAL A 111 -30.32 -19.03 1.33
CA VAL A 111 -31.57 -19.01 2.09
C VAL A 111 -31.27 -19.17 3.57
N GLU A 112 -30.41 -20.13 3.92
CA GLU A 112 -30.00 -20.32 5.31
C GLU A 112 -29.24 -19.11 5.88
N HIS A 113 -28.41 -18.45 5.06
CA HIS A 113 -27.76 -17.18 5.44
C HIS A 113 -28.79 -16.08 5.76
N MET A 114 -29.76 -15.88 4.86
CA MET A 114 -30.80 -14.87 5.04
C MET A 114 -31.73 -15.17 6.21
N ASP A 115 -32.00 -16.44 6.50
CA ASP A 115 -32.77 -16.86 7.66
C ASP A 115 -32.04 -16.56 8.98
N ALA A 116 -30.72 -16.79 9.03
CA ALA A 116 -29.90 -16.46 10.20
C ALA A 116 -29.83 -14.94 10.43
N VAL A 117 -29.61 -14.15 9.38
CA VAL A 117 -29.61 -12.68 9.44
C VAL A 117 -30.97 -12.17 9.89
N ARG A 118 -32.07 -12.68 9.32
CA ARG A 118 -33.43 -12.34 9.72
C ARG A 118 -33.65 -12.63 11.21
N ALA A 119 -33.32 -13.83 11.68
CA ALA A 119 -33.50 -14.21 13.08
C ALA A 119 -32.78 -13.23 14.03
N TRP A 120 -31.53 -12.88 13.71
CA TRP A 120 -30.74 -11.95 14.50
C TRP A 120 -31.32 -10.52 14.48
N LEU A 121 -31.76 -10.02 13.31
CA LEU A 121 -32.34 -8.68 13.21
C LEU A 121 -33.62 -8.55 14.06
N PHE A 122 -34.52 -9.52 14.01
CA PHE A 122 -35.77 -9.49 14.79
C PHE A 122 -35.55 -9.70 16.31
N GLU A 123 -34.43 -10.31 16.71
CA GLU A 123 -34.03 -10.38 18.11
C GLU A 123 -33.55 -9.01 18.63
N ASN A 124 -32.77 -8.28 17.81
CA ASN A 124 -32.05 -7.08 18.23
C ASN A 124 -32.78 -5.74 17.92
N TYR A 125 -33.67 -5.73 16.93
CA TYR A 125 -34.42 -4.56 16.48
C TYR A 125 -35.93 -4.78 16.64
N ASP A 126 -36.73 -3.72 16.59
CA ASP A 126 -38.18 -3.83 16.41
C ASP A 126 -38.50 -4.37 15.01
N ASN A 127 -39.74 -4.80 14.81
CA ASN A 127 -40.16 -5.45 13.56
C ASN A 127 -40.00 -4.54 12.34
N GLU A 128 -40.34 -3.26 12.44
CA GLU A 128 -40.32 -2.34 11.29
C GLU A 128 -38.88 -2.07 10.86
N SER A 129 -37.99 -1.81 11.82
CA SER A 129 -36.56 -1.61 11.54
C SER A 129 -35.87 -2.88 11.05
N ALA A 130 -36.19 -4.03 11.64
CA ALA A 130 -35.64 -5.31 11.19
C ALA A 130 -36.02 -5.59 9.74
N GLU A 131 -37.28 -5.35 9.35
CA GLU A 131 -37.73 -5.50 7.96
C GLU A 131 -37.03 -4.52 7.02
N ALA A 132 -36.89 -3.25 7.42
CA ALA A 132 -36.25 -2.23 6.61
C ALA A 132 -34.75 -2.53 6.38
N ILE A 133 -34.02 -2.91 7.42
CA ILE A 133 -32.62 -3.32 7.32
C ILE A 133 -32.48 -4.57 6.44
N LEU A 134 -33.32 -5.58 6.66
CA LEU A 134 -33.28 -6.83 5.90
C LEU A 134 -33.54 -6.61 4.41
N ALA A 135 -34.48 -5.72 4.05
CA ALA A 135 -34.80 -5.41 2.66
C ALA A 135 -33.60 -4.82 1.91
N VAL A 136 -32.88 -3.87 2.53
CA VAL A 136 -31.69 -3.27 1.92
C VAL A 136 -30.52 -4.26 1.91
N TYR A 137 -30.38 -5.07 2.96
CA TYR A 137 -29.34 -6.09 3.03
C TYR A 137 -29.49 -7.16 1.94
N ASP A 138 -30.71 -7.61 1.65
CA ASP A 138 -31.00 -8.59 0.57
C ASP A 138 -30.47 -8.09 -0.78
N SER A 139 -30.74 -6.83 -1.14
CA SER A 139 -30.22 -6.24 -2.37
C SER A 139 -28.69 -6.03 -2.33
N TYR A 140 -28.14 -5.66 -1.17
CA TYR A 140 -26.70 -5.49 -0.98
C TYR A 140 -25.95 -6.82 -1.20
N ILE A 141 -26.36 -7.89 -0.53
CA ILE A 141 -25.62 -9.16 -0.56
C ILE A 141 -25.75 -9.84 -1.92
N GLN A 142 -26.91 -9.76 -2.59
CA GLN A 142 -27.05 -10.18 -3.99
C GLN A 142 -26.11 -9.40 -4.90
N SER A 143 -26.06 -8.07 -4.75
CA SER A 143 -25.16 -7.24 -5.55
C SER A 143 -23.69 -7.62 -5.35
N GLU A 144 -23.25 -7.92 -4.13
CA GLU A 144 -21.85 -8.28 -3.87
C GLU A 144 -21.52 -9.69 -4.37
N MET A 145 -22.46 -10.64 -4.29
CA MET A 145 -22.31 -11.99 -4.85
C MET A 145 -22.16 -11.95 -6.38
N ASP A 146 -23.10 -11.29 -7.06
CA ASP A 146 -23.10 -11.24 -8.51
C ASP A 146 -21.93 -10.38 -9.03
N LEU A 147 -21.53 -9.35 -8.27
CA LEU A 147 -20.33 -8.57 -8.57
C LEU A 147 -19.08 -9.44 -8.47
N ALA A 148 -18.95 -10.28 -7.44
CA ALA A 148 -17.81 -11.18 -7.31
C ALA A 148 -17.69 -12.12 -8.52
N ASP A 149 -18.81 -12.71 -8.95
CA ASP A 149 -18.84 -13.56 -10.15
C ASP A 149 -18.46 -12.76 -11.41
N TYR A 150 -19.01 -11.56 -11.58
CA TYR A 150 -18.64 -10.64 -12.67
C TYR A 150 -17.13 -10.35 -12.67
N LEU A 151 -16.55 -10.02 -11.52
CA LEU A 151 -15.13 -9.69 -11.36
C LEU A 151 -14.20 -10.85 -11.73
N THR A 152 -14.60 -12.11 -11.50
CA THR A 152 -13.78 -13.27 -11.91
C THR A 152 -13.61 -13.38 -13.43
N MET A 153 -14.55 -12.80 -14.18
CA MET A 153 -14.53 -12.82 -15.66
C MET A 153 -13.82 -11.60 -16.25
N GLN A 154 -13.58 -10.56 -15.44
CA GLN A 154 -12.95 -9.32 -15.91
C GLN A 154 -11.43 -9.43 -15.95
N LYS A 155 -10.85 -8.66 -16.87
CA LYS A 155 -9.40 -8.45 -16.92
C LYS A 155 -9.02 -7.36 -15.92
N VAL A 156 -7.83 -7.50 -15.33
CA VAL A 156 -7.24 -6.45 -14.50
C VAL A 156 -6.97 -5.20 -15.36
N PRO A 157 -7.54 -4.03 -15.05
CA PRO A 157 -7.25 -2.77 -15.70
C PRO A 157 -5.77 -2.41 -15.66
N GLN A 158 -5.19 -2.06 -16.81
CA GLN A 158 -3.75 -1.79 -16.94
C GLN A 158 -3.42 -0.31 -16.92
N ASN A 159 -4.37 0.53 -17.32
CA ASN A 159 -4.20 1.98 -17.42
C ASN A 159 -5.35 2.73 -16.73
N ARG A 160 -5.26 4.05 -16.71
CA ARG A 160 -6.25 4.91 -16.04
C ARG A 160 -7.64 4.78 -16.65
N GLU A 161 -7.73 4.83 -17.97
CA GLU A 161 -9.02 4.79 -18.67
C GLU A 161 -9.75 3.49 -18.36
N GLU A 162 -9.03 2.36 -18.42
CA GLU A 162 -9.57 1.05 -18.03
C GLU A 162 -9.96 1.00 -16.55
N ARG A 163 -9.18 1.62 -15.64
CA ARG A 163 -9.55 1.68 -14.22
C ARG A 163 -10.82 2.50 -14.01
N LEU A 164 -10.95 3.66 -14.62
CA LEU A 164 -12.15 4.50 -14.50
C LEU A 164 -13.38 3.80 -15.09
N ALA A 165 -13.26 3.21 -16.27
CA ALA A 165 -14.32 2.41 -16.87
C ALA A 165 -14.74 1.26 -15.95
N PHE A 166 -13.77 0.56 -15.35
CA PHE A 166 -14.04 -0.48 -14.37
C PHE A 166 -14.80 0.03 -13.14
N TRP A 167 -14.43 1.19 -12.57
CA TRP A 167 -15.16 1.78 -11.44
C TRP A 167 -16.59 2.20 -11.82
N GLU A 168 -16.80 2.73 -13.02
CA GLU A 168 -18.14 3.04 -13.52
C GLU A 168 -18.97 1.78 -13.76
N ASP A 169 -18.36 0.70 -14.27
CA ASP A 169 -19.03 -0.59 -14.43
C ASP A 169 -19.46 -1.15 -13.07
N VAL A 170 -18.60 -1.11 -12.05
CA VAL A 170 -18.94 -1.51 -10.66
C VAL A 170 -20.09 -0.64 -10.12
N ARG A 171 -20.06 0.68 -10.36
CA ARG A 171 -21.13 1.59 -9.94
C ARG A 171 -22.46 1.21 -10.59
N ASN A 172 -22.47 1.09 -11.91
CA ASN A 172 -23.66 0.76 -12.69
C ASN A 172 -24.21 -0.61 -12.32
N PHE A 173 -23.33 -1.56 -12.02
CA PHE A 173 -23.69 -2.87 -11.51
C PHE A 173 -24.47 -2.76 -10.20
N ARG A 174 -23.97 -1.99 -9.23
CA ARG A 174 -24.66 -1.76 -7.95
C ARG A 174 -25.99 -1.03 -8.15
N ILE A 175 -26.02 0.01 -8.98
CA ILE A 175 -27.26 0.74 -9.32
C ILE A 175 -28.32 -0.21 -9.88
N ALA A 176 -27.95 -1.17 -10.73
CA ALA A 176 -28.89 -2.14 -11.28
C ALA A 176 -29.51 -3.07 -10.22
N HIS A 177 -28.82 -3.33 -9.10
CA HIS A 177 -29.29 -4.21 -8.03
C HIS A 177 -30.08 -3.48 -6.94
N MET A 178 -29.60 -2.32 -6.49
CA MET A 178 -30.16 -1.64 -5.30
C MET A 178 -30.73 -0.24 -5.59
N GLY A 179 -30.65 0.21 -6.85
CA GLY A 179 -31.05 1.55 -7.26
C GLY A 179 -30.01 2.62 -6.96
N GLU A 180 -30.18 3.78 -7.59
CA GLU A 180 -29.25 4.92 -7.47
C GLU A 180 -29.15 5.44 -6.04
N THR A 181 -30.29 5.59 -5.35
CA THR A 181 -30.34 6.14 -3.98
C THR A 181 -29.53 5.29 -2.99
N HIS A 182 -29.77 3.98 -2.91
CA HIS A 182 -29.02 3.12 -1.98
C HIS A 182 -27.56 2.96 -2.40
N THR A 183 -27.27 2.94 -3.71
CA THR A 183 -25.89 2.84 -4.19
C THR A 183 -25.09 4.07 -3.79
N GLU A 184 -25.61 5.27 -4.03
CA GLU A 184 -24.93 6.52 -3.66
C GLU A 184 -24.81 6.65 -2.14
N TRP A 185 -25.84 6.26 -1.40
CA TRP A 185 -25.79 6.29 0.07
C TRP A 185 -24.75 5.34 0.66
N LEU A 186 -24.72 4.07 0.24
CA LEU A 186 -23.82 3.05 0.80
C LEU A 186 -22.39 3.16 0.28
N PHE A 187 -22.20 3.55 -0.98
CA PHE A 187 -20.90 3.46 -1.67
C PHE A 187 -20.40 4.79 -2.23
N GLY A 188 -21.24 5.83 -2.34
CA GLY A 188 -20.89 7.08 -3.02
C GLY A 188 -19.58 7.70 -2.51
N LYS A 189 -19.40 7.71 -1.18
CA LYS A 189 -18.16 8.20 -0.56
C LYS A 189 -16.94 7.34 -0.92
N GLU A 190 -17.01 6.02 -0.80
CA GLU A 190 -15.91 5.12 -1.15
C GLU A 190 -15.50 5.26 -2.62
N MET A 191 -16.49 5.36 -3.52
CA MET A 191 -16.25 5.54 -4.97
C MET A 191 -15.60 6.89 -5.26
N ALA A 192 -16.08 7.97 -4.64
CA ALA A 192 -15.51 9.31 -4.78
C ALA A 192 -14.08 9.37 -4.25
N GLU A 193 -13.82 8.80 -3.08
CA GLU A 193 -12.48 8.73 -2.51
C GLU A 193 -11.52 7.87 -3.35
N GLY A 194 -12.01 6.74 -3.89
CA GLY A 194 -11.26 5.88 -4.78
C GLY A 194 -10.80 6.63 -6.03
N ARG A 195 -11.74 7.33 -6.69
CA ARG A 195 -11.45 8.16 -7.86
C ARG A 195 -10.46 9.28 -7.54
N TYR A 196 -10.67 10.00 -6.44
CA TYR A 196 -9.76 11.04 -5.98
C TYR A 196 -8.33 10.52 -5.79
N ARG A 197 -8.16 9.36 -5.13
CA ARG A 197 -6.83 8.76 -4.94
C ARG A 197 -6.17 8.39 -6.27
N MET A 198 -6.93 7.91 -7.25
CA MET A 198 -6.40 7.59 -8.57
C MET A 198 -5.91 8.82 -9.32
N ASP A 199 -6.74 9.87 -9.36
CA ASP A 199 -6.41 11.12 -10.04
C ASP A 199 -5.20 11.80 -9.37
N ARG A 200 -5.12 11.76 -8.03
CA ARG A 200 -3.97 12.27 -7.28
C ARG A 200 -2.67 11.55 -7.64
N VAL A 201 -2.69 10.22 -7.69
CA VAL A 201 -1.50 9.41 -8.06
C VAL A 201 -1.03 9.74 -9.47
N GLU A 202 -1.95 9.90 -10.42
CA GLU A 202 -1.60 10.28 -11.79
C GLU A 202 -0.91 11.64 -11.84
N ILE A 203 -1.44 12.66 -11.17
CA ILE A 203 -0.84 13.99 -11.12
C ILE A 203 0.56 13.92 -10.49
N VAL A 204 0.69 13.25 -9.34
CA VAL A 204 1.96 13.16 -8.61
C VAL A 204 3.02 12.42 -9.42
N SER A 205 2.65 11.31 -10.07
CA SER A 205 3.59 10.45 -10.81
C SER A 205 3.87 10.91 -12.25
N ASN A 206 3.19 11.95 -12.74
CA ASN A 206 3.39 12.44 -14.10
C ASN A 206 4.85 12.96 -14.29
N PRO A 207 5.66 12.32 -15.16
CA PRO A 207 7.06 12.71 -15.33
C PRO A 207 7.24 14.00 -16.13
N ASP A 208 6.22 14.42 -16.87
CA ASP A 208 6.28 15.56 -17.80
C ASP A 208 5.79 16.87 -17.17
N MET A 209 5.33 16.83 -15.91
CA MET A 209 4.85 18.00 -15.16
C MET A 209 5.90 18.51 -14.18
N SER A 210 6.14 19.82 -14.19
CA SER A 210 6.90 20.52 -13.15
C SER A 210 6.15 20.51 -11.81
N ALA A 211 6.86 20.78 -10.72
CA ALA A 211 6.21 20.83 -9.40
C ALA A 211 5.11 21.89 -9.34
N ARG A 212 5.30 23.04 -10.01
CA ARG A 212 4.28 24.10 -10.07
C ARG A 212 2.99 23.61 -10.74
N GLU A 213 3.11 22.90 -11.86
CA GLU A 213 1.96 22.35 -12.57
C GLU A 213 1.27 21.27 -11.75
N LYS A 214 2.03 20.39 -11.10
CA LYS A 214 1.47 19.35 -10.21
C LYS A 214 0.73 19.97 -9.03
N LEU A 215 1.32 20.94 -8.34
CA LEU A 215 0.69 21.60 -7.19
C LEU A 215 -0.61 22.31 -7.58
N HIS A 216 -0.65 22.95 -8.75
CA HIS A 216 -1.88 23.55 -9.27
C HIS A 216 -2.94 22.49 -9.58
N ALA A 217 -2.58 21.41 -10.28
CA ALA A 217 -3.52 20.33 -10.58
C ALA A 217 -4.04 19.61 -9.33
N LEU A 218 -3.18 19.43 -8.31
CA LEU A 218 -3.59 18.89 -7.01
C LEU A 218 -4.54 19.83 -6.27
N GLN A 219 -4.32 21.15 -6.35
CA GLN A 219 -5.22 22.14 -5.77
C GLN A 219 -6.59 22.12 -6.47
N ASP A 220 -6.63 22.03 -7.80
CA ASP A 220 -7.87 21.90 -8.56
C ASP A 220 -8.61 20.61 -8.19
N LEU A 221 -7.88 19.49 -8.07
CA LEU A 221 -8.43 18.21 -7.65
C LEU A 221 -9.05 18.31 -6.23
N ASP A 222 -8.35 18.92 -5.28
CA ASP A 222 -8.83 19.13 -3.91
C ASP A 222 -10.09 20.01 -3.87
N ASN A 223 -10.14 21.05 -4.70
CA ASN A 223 -11.30 21.93 -4.79
C ASN A 223 -12.50 21.22 -5.41
N ASN A 224 -12.30 20.47 -6.49
CA ASN A 224 -13.37 19.70 -7.13
C ASN A 224 -13.94 18.65 -6.17
N TYR A 225 -13.09 17.94 -5.43
CA TYR A 225 -13.54 16.99 -4.41
C TYR A 225 -14.43 17.67 -3.36
N ARG A 226 -14.04 18.85 -2.85
CA ARG A 226 -14.83 19.60 -1.86
C ARG A 226 -16.14 20.17 -2.42
N LEU A 227 -16.21 20.43 -3.73
CA LEU A 227 -17.44 20.88 -4.38
C LEU A 227 -18.43 19.72 -4.56
N GLU A 228 -17.93 18.52 -4.87
CA GLU A 228 -18.73 17.31 -5.02
C GLU A 228 -19.12 16.70 -3.66
N ARG A 229 -18.26 16.86 -2.65
CA ARG A 229 -18.39 16.27 -1.32
C ARG A 229 -18.17 17.34 -0.25
N ASP A 230 -19.08 17.43 0.71
CA ASP A 230 -18.94 18.28 1.91
C ASP A 230 -17.92 17.69 2.93
N ASP A 231 -16.91 16.97 2.44
CA ASP A 231 -15.89 16.26 3.21
C ASP A 231 -14.49 16.75 2.81
N PRO A 232 -13.52 16.73 3.74
CA PRO A 232 -12.13 16.98 3.36
C PRO A 232 -11.60 15.86 2.45
N PRO A 233 -10.68 16.16 1.51
CA PRO A 233 -10.06 15.14 0.68
C PRO A 233 -9.35 14.07 1.54
N PRO A 234 -9.37 12.78 1.13
CA PRO A 234 -8.83 11.65 1.89
C PRO A 234 -7.29 11.60 1.80
N LEU A 235 -6.63 12.64 2.31
CA LEU A 235 -5.18 12.77 2.35
C LEU A 235 -4.56 11.91 3.46
N SER A 236 -3.33 11.43 3.22
CA SER A 236 -2.57 10.78 4.29
C SER A 236 -2.31 11.74 5.44
N ARG A 237 -2.52 11.27 6.67
CA ARG A 237 -2.16 11.99 7.91
C ARG A 237 -0.74 11.68 8.38
N ASN A 238 -0.04 10.78 7.69
CA ASN A 238 1.31 10.37 8.06
C ASN A 238 2.33 11.38 7.48
N PRO A 239 3.08 12.11 8.32
CA PRO A 239 4.04 13.12 7.86
C PRO A 239 5.10 12.59 6.88
N TYR A 240 5.54 11.35 7.08
CA TYR A 240 6.53 10.73 6.20
C TYR A 240 5.94 10.39 4.83
N GLN A 241 4.69 9.96 4.77
CA GLN A 241 4.02 9.73 3.48
C GLN A 241 3.81 11.05 2.72
N GLN A 242 3.42 12.12 3.43
CA GLN A 242 3.32 13.46 2.85
C GLN A 242 4.67 13.95 2.30
N TYR A 243 5.76 13.76 3.06
CA TYR A 243 7.11 14.07 2.60
C TYR A 243 7.49 13.30 1.32
N ARG A 244 7.22 11.99 1.28
CA ARG A 244 7.52 11.16 0.10
C ARG A 244 6.76 11.62 -1.13
N GLU A 245 5.48 11.96 -0.97
CA GLU A 245 4.67 12.51 -2.05
C GLU A 245 5.22 13.86 -2.53
N LEU A 246 5.58 14.74 -1.59
CA LEU A 246 6.17 16.04 -1.89
C LEU A 246 7.49 15.93 -2.67
N LEU A 247 8.33 14.93 -2.34
CA LEU A 247 9.52 14.62 -3.14
C LEU A 247 9.17 14.20 -4.57
N GLU A 248 8.14 13.38 -4.76
CA GLU A 248 7.72 12.93 -6.10
C GLU A 248 7.12 14.08 -6.92
N VAL A 249 6.38 14.98 -6.27
CA VAL A 249 5.90 16.24 -6.86
C VAL A 249 7.09 17.08 -7.37
N HIS A 250 8.17 17.18 -6.60
CA HIS A 250 9.35 17.96 -6.95
C HIS A 250 10.41 17.21 -7.78
N LYS A 251 10.18 15.94 -8.14
CA LYS A 251 11.20 15.07 -8.75
C LYS A 251 11.82 15.66 -10.02
N LEU A 252 11.00 16.18 -10.94
CA LEU A 252 11.47 16.77 -12.20
C LEU A 252 12.31 18.02 -11.93
N ASP A 253 11.79 18.94 -11.12
CA ASP A 253 12.48 20.18 -10.75
C ASP A 253 13.84 19.90 -10.10
N LEU A 254 13.88 18.95 -9.15
CA LEU A 254 15.11 18.49 -8.50
C LEU A 254 16.09 17.91 -9.51
N ALA A 255 15.61 17.14 -10.50
CA ALA A 255 16.45 16.55 -11.54
C ALA A 255 17.18 17.61 -12.38
N HIS A 256 16.54 18.76 -12.63
CA HIS A 256 17.07 19.86 -13.43
C HIS A 256 17.93 20.88 -12.65
N MET A 257 18.10 20.72 -11.33
CA MET A 257 18.97 21.60 -10.55
C MET A 257 20.43 21.48 -10.95
N ALA A 258 21.12 22.62 -10.98
CA ALA A 258 22.46 22.75 -11.56
C ALA A 258 23.57 22.17 -10.68
N SER A 259 23.35 22.09 -9.36
CA SER A 259 24.32 21.56 -8.42
C SER A 259 23.68 20.62 -7.40
N ASP A 260 24.47 19.66 -6.92
CA ASP A 260 24.05 18.76 -5.85
C ASP A 260 23.81 19.52 -4.55
N ALA A 261 24.57 20.58 -4.26
CA ALA A 261 24.39 21.39 -3.06
C ALA A 261 23.03 22.10 -3.04
N GLU A 262 22.64 22.72 -4.17
CA GLU A 262 21.32 23.35 -4.33
C GLU A 262 20.19 22.33 -4.21
N ARG A 263 20.37 21.15 -4.82
CA ARG A 263 19.42 20.04 -4.72
C ARG A 263 19.24 19.57 -3.28
N GLN A 264 20.32 19.41 -2.52
CA GLN A 264 20.25 19.00 -1.11
C GLN A 264 19.57 20.05 -0.24
N GLU A 265 19.85 21.34 -0.46
CA GLU A 265 19.17 22.41 0.28
C GLU A 265 17.67 22.43 -0.02
N ARG A 266 17.26 22.21 -1.28
CA ARG A 266 15.84 22.07 -1.61
C ARG A 266 15.22 20.86 -0.93
N ILE A 267 15.86 19.69 -0.98
CA ILE A 267 15.37 18.48 -0.31
C ILE A 267 15.20 18.71 1.19
N ARG A 268 16.14 19.43 1.82
CA ARG A 268 16.06 19.83 3.23
C ARG A 268 14.85 20.72 3.50
N ALA A 269 14.62 21.74 2.68
CA ALA A 269 13.44 22.59 2.80
C ALA A 269 12.13 21.77 2.71
N LEU A 270 12.04 20.84 1.75
CA LEU A 270 10.87 19.96 1.61
C LEU A 270 10.63 19.07 2.84
N ARG A 271 11.69 18.64 3.54
CA ARG A 271 11.54 17.89 4.80
C ARG A 271 10.90 18.74 5.87
N GLN A 272 11.34 19.99 6.01
CA GLN A 272 10.85 20.91 7.03
C GLN A 272 9.39 21.32 6.82
N GLU A 273 8.87 21.22 5.59
CA GLU A 273 7.45 21.49 5.28
C GLU A 273 6.49 20.45 5.89
N THR A 274 6.95 19.23 6.16
CA THR A 274 6.08 18.10 6.55
C THR A 274 6.53 17.38 7.82
N LEU A 275 7.84 17.28 8.07
CA LEU A 275 8.40 16.52 9.18
C LEU A 275 8.68 17.41 10.40
N PRO A 276 8.54 16.87 11.63
CA PRO A 276 8.97 17.59 12.82
C PRO A 276 10.49 17.78 12.82
N GLU A 277 10.95 18.88 13.39
CA GLU A 277 12.37 19.27 13.41
C GLU A 277 13.30 18.17 13.93
N GLU A 278 12.89 17.45 14.98
CA GLU A 278 13.66 16.32 15.52
C GLU A 278 13.86 15.20 14.49
N ALA A 279 12.85 14.90 13.66
CA ALA A 279 12.98 13.91 12.60
C ALA A 279 13.92 14.39 11.49
N VAL A 280 13.87 15.67 11.14
CA VAL A 280 14.78 16.28 10.17
C VAL A 280 16.23 16.15 10.65
N LEU A 281 16.51 16.49 11.92
CA LEU A 281 17.85 16.38 12.50
C LEU A 281 18.37 14.93 12.52
N ARG A 282 17.53 13.95 12.86
CA ARG A 282 17.92 12.53 12.79
C ARG A 282 18.26 12.10 11.36
N MET A 283 17.48 12.53 10.38
CA MET A 283 17.75 12.23 8.97
C MET A 283 19.06 12.87 8.50
N GLU A 284 19.33 14.12 8.88
CA GLU A 284 20.58 14.81 8.55
C GLU A 284 21.80 14.12 9.17
N ALA A 285 21.70 13.66 10.42
CA ALA A 285 22.76 12.90 11.07
C ALA A 285 23.07 11.59 10.33
N VAL A 286 22.03 10.84 9.92
CA VAL A 286 22.19 9.61 9.13
C VAL A 286 22.81 9.92 7.76
N GLU A 287 22.42 11.00 7.10
CA GLU A 287 23.01 11.40 5.82
C GLU A 287 24.49 11.78 5.93
N GLN A 288 24.85 12.52 6.97
CA GLN A 288 26.25 12.85 7.26
C GLN A 288 27.08 11.59 7.53
N GLU A 289 26.52 10.62 8.25
CA GLU A 289 27.17 9.33 8.50
C GLU A 289 27.37 8.55 7.20
N ILE A 290 26.33 8.48 6.35
CA ILE A 290 26.40 7.84 5.03
C ILE A 290 27.45 8.52 4.15
N HIS A 291 27.46 9.85 4.11
CA HIS A 291 28.43 10.62 3.33
C HIS A 291 29.86 10.34 3.81
N THR A 292 30.09 10.43 5.12
CA THR A 292 31.39 10.15 5.73
C THR A 292 31.86 8.71 5.44
N LYS A 293 30.95 7.74 5.51
CA LYS A 293 31.24 6.33 5.16
C LYS A 293 31.59 6.19 3.68
N ARG A 294 30.85 6.83 2.77
CA ARG A 294 31.13 6.80 1.32
C ARG A 294 32.48 7.41 0.99
N GLU A 295 32.79 8.61 1.49
CA GLU A 295 34.09 9.25 1.26
C GLU A 295 35.26 8.41 1.78
N ARG A 296 35.08 7.80 2.96
CA ARG A 296 36.07 6.88 3.55
C ARG A 296 36.28 5.66 2.66
N GLU A 297 35.21 5.04 2.17
CA GLU A 297 35.28 3.90 1.26
C GLU A 297 35.89 4.25 -0.10
N GLU A 298 35.62 5.44 -0.64
CA GLU A 298 36.19 5.91 -1.91
C GLU A 298 37.69 6.14 -1.78
N LYS A 299 38.14 6.88 -0.75
CA LYS A 299 39.56 7.08 -0.45
C LYS A 299 40.28 5.76 -0.19
N TYR A 300 39.62 4.81 0.47
CA TYR A 300 40.17 3.46 0.64
C TYR A 300 40.34 2.75 -0.70
N ARG A 301 39.32 2.78 -1.57
CA ARG A 301 39.36 2.16 -2.91
C ARG A 301 40.50 2.71 -3.75
N GLU A 302 40.67 4.03 -3.78
CA GLU A 302 41.77 4.69 -4.51
C GLU A 302 43.14 4.22 -4.02
N LYS A 303 43.39 4.22 -2.70
CA LYS A 303 44.67 3.78 -2.12
C LYS A 303 44.91 2.28 -2.33
N ARG A 304 43.86 1.47 -2.23
CA ARG A 304 43.92 0.03 -2.50
C ARG A 304 44.32 -0.23 -3.94
N GLU A 305 43.71 0.47 -4.89
CA GLU A 305 44.06 0.31 -6.31
C GLU A 305 45.50 0.75 -6.59
N ALA A 306 45.95 1.86 -6.01
CA ALA A 306 47.34 2.29 -6.12
C ALA A 306 48.32 1.22 -5.59
N LEU A 307 48.02 0.63 -4.42
CA LEU A 307 48.82 -0.42 -3.81
C LEU A 307 48.88 -1.68 -4.68
N LEU A 308 47.76 -2.08 -5.27
CA LEU A 308 47.69 -3.27 -6.11
C LEU A 308 48.44 -3.10 -7.45
N ARG A 309 48.41 -1.89 -8.02
CA ARG A 309 49.10 -1.55 -9.27
C ARG A 309 50.62 -1.36 -9.10
N ASP A 310 51.10 -1.19 -7.87
CA ASP A 310 52.53 -1.05 -7.60
C ASP A 310 53.28 -2.33 -7.96
N SER A 311 54.04 -2.32 -9.06
CA SER A 311 54.79 -3.48 -9.55
C SER A 311 56.06 -3.76 -8.77
N SER A 312 56.48 -2.86 -7.87
CA SER A 312 57.68 -3.03 -7.04
C SER A 312 57.45 -3.93 -5.82
N LEU A 313 56.20 -4.21 -5.47
CA LEU A 313 55.83 -4.99 -4.28
C LEU A 313 55.49 -6.44 -4.65
N HIS A 314 56.00 -7.38 -3.85
CA HIS A 314 55.61 -8.78 -3.96
C HIS A 314 54.23 -9.04 -3.33
N ALA A 315 53.60 -10.17 -3.68
CA ALA A 315 52.22 -10.47 -3.31
C ALA A 315 51.98 -10.46 -1.78
N GLU A 316 52.94 -10.98 -1.00
CA GLU A 316 52.84 -11.04 0.46
C GLU A 316 52.95 -9.64 1.09
N GLU A 317 53.87 -8.80 0.61
CA GLU A 317 54.03 -7.41 1.05
C GLU A 317 52.81 -6.55 0.68
N LYS A 318 52.20 -6.80 -0.49
CA LYS A 318 50.93 -6.15 -0.87
C LYS A 318 49.81 -6.53 0.08
N GLN A 319 49.72 -7.79 0.47
CA GLN A 319 48.69 -8.26 1.38
C GLN A 319 48.87 -7.67 2.79
N GLU A 320 50.10 -7.59 3.29
CA GLU A 320 50.41 -6.97 4.58
C GLU A 320 50.06 -5.47 4.57
N LYS A 321 50.49 -4.73 3.54
CA LYS A 321 50.16 -3.31 3.38
C LYS A 321 48.65 -3.08 3.20
N LEU A 322 47.94 -4.00 2.54
CA LEU A 322 46.49 -3.93 2.40
C LEU A 322 45.80 -4.14 3.74
N ASN A 323 46.25 -5.09 4.56
CA ASN A 323 45.70 -5.31 5.89
C ASN A 323 45.89 -4.05 6.77
N ILE A 324 47.08 -3.45 6.76
CA ILE A 324 47.37 -2.19 7.47
C ILE A 324 46.48 -1.06 6.96
N LEU A 325 46.30 -0.94 5.64
CA LEU A 325 45.43 0.07 5.04
C LEU A 325 43.97 -0.10 5.49
N GLN A 326 43.48 -1.34 5.58
CA GLN A 326 42.14 -1.64 6.08
C GLN A 326 41.98 -1.30 7.56
N ASP A 327 42.97 -1.64 8.40
CA ASP A 327 42.96 -1.28 9.82
C ASP A 327 42.97 0.25 10.00
N GLN A 328 43.72 0.98 9.18
CA GLN A 328 43.77 2.45 9.21
C GLN A 328 42.45 3.11 8.84
N PHE A 329 41.73 2.58 7.84
CA PHE A 329 40.48 3.18 7.37
C PHE A 329 39.26 2.76 8.18
N PHE A 330 39.21 1.50 8.62
CA PHE A 330 38.00 0.91 9.21
C PHE A 330 38.15 0.59 10.70
N GLY A 331 39.37 0.56 11.26
CA GLY A 331 39.58 0.28 12.67
C GLY A 331 38.93 -1.03 13.10
N GLU A 332 38.00 -0.95 14.04
CA GLU A 332 37.23 -2.10 14.55
C GLU A 332 36.39 -2.80 13.45
N ASP A 333 35.98 -2.07 12.41
CA ASP A 333 35.23 -2.63 11.27
C ASP A 333 36.11 -3.28 10.20
N ALA A 334 37.45 -3.23 10.33
CA ALA A 334 38.37 -3.72 9.31
C ALA A 334 38.18 -5.21 9.00
N GLU A 335 37.89 -6.02 10.01
CA GLU A 335 37.64 -7.45 9.82
C GLU A 335 36.34 -7.70 9.03
N SER A 336 35.29 -6.93 9.31
CA SER A 336 34.04 -6.97 8.54
C SER A 336 34.27 -6.62 7.09
N MET A 337 35.11 -5.61 6.81
CA MET A 337 35.48 -5.24 5.44
C MET A 337 36.25 -6.36 4.73
N ARG A 338 37.24 -6.98 5.38
CA ARG A 338 37.98 -8.15 4.85
C ARG A 338 37.06 -9.32 4.52
N ARG A 339 36.03 -9.56 5.34
CA ARG A 339 35.01 -10.59 5.05
C ARG A 339 34.22 -10.25 3.79
N ARG A 340 33.75 -9.00 3.65
CA ARG A 340 33.01 -8.54 2.46
C ARG A 340 33.83 -8.69 1.18
N GLU A 341 35.11 -8.31 1.20
CA GLU A 341 35.99 -8.45 0.03
C GLU A 341 36.22 -9.93 -0.35
N ARG A 342 36.43 -10.82 0.63
CA ARG A 342 36.57 -12.26 0.37
C ARG A 342 35.32 -12.85 -0.28
N ILE A 343 34.13 -12.45 0.18
CA ILE A 343 32.86 -12.88 -0.41
C ILE A 343 32.73 -12.35 -1.83
N ALA A 344 33.05 -11.08 -2.08
CA ALA A 344 32.98 -10.48 -3.41
C ALA A 344 33.93 -11.16 -4.39
N ALA A 345 35.18 -11.46 -3.98
CA ALA A 345 36.15 -12.18 -4.80
C ALA A 345 35.68 -13.60 -5.13
N ALA A 346 35.16 -14.35 -4.15
CA ALA A 346 34.63 -15.70 -4.37
C ALA A 346 33.40 -15.72 -5.29
N LEU A 347 32.57 -14.66 -5.25
CA LEU A 347 31.43 -14.51 -6.16
C LEU A 347 31.91 -14.24 -7.59
N GLN A 348 32.92 -13.38 -7.77
CA GLN A 348 33.49 -13.07 -9.07
C GLN A 348 34.13 -14.31 -9.72
N GLU A 349 34.93 -15.07 -8.96
CA GLU A 349 35.55 -16.30 -9.44
C GLU A 349 34.52 -17.33 -9.92
N ARG A 350 33.38 -17.42 -9.23
CA ARG A 350 32.24 -18.28 -9.65
C ARG A 350 31.60 -17.81 -10.95
N MET A 351 31.47 -16.50 -11.15
CA MET A 351 30.93 -15.96 -12.41
C MET A 351 31.88 -16.24 -13.57
N ASP A 352 33.18 -15.94 -13.40
CA ASP A 352 34.19 -16.16 -14.43
C ASP A 352 34.31 -17.65 -14.79
N ALA A 353 34.24 -18.56 -13.81
CA ALA A 353 34.24 -20.01 -14.03
C ALA A 353 32.97 -20.52 -14.73
N SER A 354 31.84 -19.81 -14.60
CA SER A 354 30.58 -20.14 -15.29
C SER A 354 30.58 -19.65 -16.74
N GLU A 355 31.29 -18.56 -17.04
CA GLU A 355 31.47 -18.04 -18.39
C GLU A 355 32.48 -18.87 -19.20
N GLN A 356 33.53 -19.40 -18.58
CA GLN A 356 34.49 -20.31 -19.24
C GLN A 356 33.91 -21.71 -19.56
N LYS A 357 32.75 -22.07 -19.00
CA LYS A 357 32.04 -23.33 -19.27
C LYS A 357 30.95 -23.21 -20.35
N LYS A 358 30.75 -22.01 -20.90
CA LYS A 358 29.92 -21.76 -22.09
C LYS A 358 30.81 -21.62 -23.31
#